data_AF-A0A2E2TNN3-F1
#
_entry.id   AF-A0A2E2TNN3-F1
#
_cell.length_a   1.000
_cell.length_b   1.000
_cell.length_c   1.000
_cell.angle_alpha   90.00
_cell.angle_beta   90.00
_cell.angle_gamma   90.00
#
_symmetry.space_group_name_H-M   'P 1'
#
loop_
_entity.id
_entity.type
_entity.pdbx_description
1 polymer ?
#
loop_
_entity_poly.entity_id
_entity_poly.type
_entity_poly.pdbx_seq_one_letter_code
_entity_poly.pdbx_strand_id
1 'polypeptide(L)'
;MDLSSKEIGIIVVIVVLVGGLIYFGNTSSTEEGTETPEEQTSTGTQPTGSTGSSGMQPPTGGSTGTVTPTGFALGQTIQMMDVTLTPTAVVEDSRCPQGPGSVTCVWEGTVRVAARLRQDTYTDANFDDFLDFKLGEATRYGNYMITLVSALPYPNVGTTIRDSDYRFTWVVIPTN
;
A
#
# COMPACT_ATOMS: atom_id res chain seq x y z
N MET A 1 -37.86 -33.02 -0.41
CA MET A 1 -37.25 -33.44 -1.68
C MET A 1 -36.25 -34.52 -1.33
N ASP A 2 -36.76 -35.73 -1.09
CA ASP A 2 -35.94 -36.89 -0.71
C ASP A 2 -35.29 -37.46 -1.96
N LEU A 3 -34.08 -36.98 -2.29
CA LEU A 3 -33.28 -37.62 -3.32
C LEU A 3 -32.77 -38.95 -2.76
N SER A 4 -33.14 -40.03 -3.44
CA SER A 4 -32.75 -41.39 -3.08
C SER A 4 -31.22 -41.54 -3.15
N SER A 5 -30.61 -42.34 -2.28
CA SER A 5 -29.15 -42.53 -2.23
C SER A 5 -28.54 -43.01 -3.56
N LYS A 6 -29.35 -43.59 -4.46
CA LYS A 6 -28.92 -43.93 -5.83
C LYS A 6 -28.76 -42.70 -6.74
N GLU A 7 -29.55 -41.67 -6.56
CA GLU A 7 -29.52 -40.43 -7.36
C GLU A 7 -28.34 -39.54 -6.95
N ILE A 8 -27.99 -39.53 -5.65
CA ILE A 8 -26.81 -38.83 -5.13
C ILE A 8 -25.52 -39.42 -5.74
N GLY A 9 -25.45 -40.75 -5.86
CA GLY A 9 -24.29 -41.42 -6.45
C GLY A 9 -24.03 -41.02 -7.91
N ILE A 10 -25.09 -40.87 -8.70
CA ILE A 10 -24.97 -40.46 -10.11
C ILE A 10 -24.52 -39.01 -10.23
N ILE A 11 -25.06 -38.11 -9.40
CA ILE A 11 -24.69 -36.68 -9.41
C ILE A 11 -23.21 -36.50 -9.06
N VAL A 12 -22.70 -37.21 -8.05
CA VAL A 12 -21.28 -37.13 -7.67
C VAL A 12 -20.36 -37.62 -8.79
N VAL A 13 -20.71 -38.71 -9.48
CA VAL A 13 -19.93 -39.22 -10.61
C VAL A 13 -19.90 -38.22 -11.78
N ILE A 14 -21.03 -37.58 -12.09
CA ILE A 14 -21.10 -36.56 -13.15
C ILE A 14 -20.26 -35.33 -12.80
N VAL A 15 -20.31 -34.84 -11.56
CA VAL A 15 -19.53 -33.66 -11.13
C VAL A 15 -18.03 -33.95 -11.19
N VAL A 16 -17.58 -35.15 -10.82
CA VAL A 16 -16.17 -35.54 -10.89
C VAL A 16 -15.70 -35.69 -12.35
N LEU A 17 -16.53 -36.28 -13.22
CA LEU A 17 -16.18 -36.44 -14.65
C LEU A 17 -16.15 -35.10 -15.39
N VAL A 18 -17.10 -34.19 -15.15
CA VAL A 18 -17.14 -32.87 -15.77
C VAL A 18 -16.04 -31.96 -15.20
N GLY A 19 -15.83 -31.98 -13.88
CA GLY A 19 -14.76 -31.21 -13.24
C GLY A 19 -13.36 -31.66 -13.67
N GLY A 20 -13.14 -32.98 -13.83
CA GLY A 20 -11.90 -33.53 -14.34
C GLY A 20 -11.60 -33.15 -15.79
N LEU A 21 -12.63 -33.07 -16.65
CA LEU A 21 -12.47 -32.65 -18.05
C LEU A 21 -12.09 -31.16 -18.18
N ILE A 22 -12.63 -30.30 -17.31
CA ILE A 22 -12.31 -28.86 -17.30
C ILE A 22 -10.88 -28.63 -16.79
N TYR A 23 -10.42 -29.45 -15.84
CA TYR A 23 -9.08 -29.28 -15.27
C TYR A 23 -7.95 -29.73 -16.20
N PHE A 24 -8.18 -30.75 -17.05
CA PHE A 24 -7.16 -31.25 -18.00
C PHE A 24 -7.17 -30.54 -19.37
N GLY A 25 -8.24 -29.84 -19.73
CA GLY A 25 -8.37 -29.18 -21.04
C GLY A 25 -7.61 -27.86 -21.21
N ASN A 26 -6.93 -27.35 -20.17
CA ASN A 26 -6.32 -26.01 -20.19
C ASN A 26 -4.77 -26.05 -20.21
N THR A 27 -4.21 -26.97 -21.01
CA THR A 27 -2.77 -26.99 -21.32
C THR A 27 -2.56 -26.94 -22.83
N SER A 28 -2.89 -25.79 -23.43
CA SER A 28 -2.52 -25.49 -24.81
C SER A 28 -1.25 -24.64 -24.81
N SER A 29 -0.16 -25.26 -25.28
CA SER A 29 1.15 -24.70 -25.57
C SER A 29 1.09 -23.56 -26.58
N THR A 30 1.96 -22.55 -26.40
CA THR A 30 2.42 -21.67 -27.49
C THR A 30 3.94 -21.55 -27.39
N GLU A 31 4.64 -22.22 -28.30
CA GLU A 31 6.06 -22.02 -28.59
C GLU A 31 6.24 -21.11 -29.81
N GLU A 32 7.38 -20.42 -29.81
CA GLU A 32 8.20 -19.92 -30.92
C GLU A 32 7.74 -18.77 -31.84
N GLY A 33 8.64 -17.78 -31.93
CA GLY A 33 8.58 -16.66 -32.85
C GLY A 33 9.89 -15.84 -32.85
N THR A 34 10.98 -16.51 -33.24
CA THR A 34 12.10 -16.05 -34.08
C THR A 34 12.67 -14.63 -33.93
N GLU A 35 13.98 -14.64 -33.68
CA GLU A 35 14.98 -13.57 -33.69
C GLU A 35 15.05 -12.77 -35.00
N THR A 36 15.42 -11.48 -34.93
CA THR A 36 16.46 -10.87 -35.79
C THR A 36 17.04 -9.63 -35.08
N PRO A 37 18.38 -9.42 -35.09
CA PRO A 37 19.05 -8.37 -34.34
C PRO A 37 19.43 -7.17 -35.23
N GLU A 38 19.27 -5.92 -34.77
CA GLU A 38 20.11 -4.79 -35.20
C GLU A 38 20.35 -3.80 -34.05
N GLU A 39 21.60 -3.86 -33.58
CA GLU A 39 22.48 -2.82 -33.06
C GLU A 39 22.06 -1.35 -33.28
N GLN A 40 22.00 -0.54 -32.20
CA GLN A 40 22.59 0.81 -32.15
C GLN A 40 22.98 1.22 -30.72
N THR A 41 24.29 1.15 -30.47
CA THR A 41 25.14 2.10 -29.73
C THR A 41 24.46 3.32 -29.09
N SER A 42 24.62 3.46 -27.77
CA SER A 42 24.81 4.76 -27.11
C SER A 42 25.57 4.63 -25.80
N THR A 43 26.85 4.96 -25.90
CA THR A 43 27.80 5.30 -24.84
C THR A 43 27.25 6.35 -23.89
N GLY A 44 27.37 6.14 -22.58
CA GLY A 44 26.94 7.12 -21.58
C GLY A 44 27.22 6.76 -20.12
N THR A 45 28.49 6.54 -19.79
CA THR A 45 29.15 6.87 -18.52
C THR A 45 28.40 6.63 -17.20
N GLN A 46 28.76 5.52 -16.55
CA GLN A 46 28.67 5.29 -15.11
C GLN A 46 29.55 6.30 -14.34
N PRO A 47 29.03 6.93 -13.27
CA PRO A 47 29.84 7.29 -12.13
C PRO A 47 29.59 6.30 -10.99
N THR A 48 30.64 5.56 -10.67
CA THR A 48 30.84 4.89 -9.38
C THR A 48 30.98 5.97 -8.30
N GLY A 49 30.23 5.87 -7.20
CA GLY A 49 30.41 6.80 -6.09
C GLY A 49 29.59 6.51 -4.84
N SER A 50 30.20 5.76 -3.92
CA SER A 50 30.16 5.94 -2.46
C SER A 50 28.79 5.98 -1.77
N THR A 51 28.39 4.90 -1.07
CA THR A 51 28.57 4.78 0.39
C THR A 51 28.65 6.12 1.13
N GLY A 52 27.53 6.48 1.76
CA GLY A 52 27.40 7.63 2.64
C GLY A 52 26.37 7.34 3.72
N SER A 53 26.68 6.37 4.59
CA SER A 53 26.07 6.28 5.91
C SER A 53 26.59 7.46 6.71
N SER A 54 25.78 8.52 6.81
CA SER A 54 26.07 9.69 7.64
C SER A 54 24.81 10.07 8.40
N GLY A 55 24.79 9.66 9.67
CA GLY A 55 24.16 10.35 10.79
C GLY A 55 22.70 10.78 10.63
N MET A 56 21.79 9.99 11.19
CA MET A 56 20.62 10.56 11.85
C MET A 56 21.11 11.42 13.02
N GLN A 57 21.37 12.70 12.77
CA GLN A 57 21.36 13.69 13.82
C GLN A 57 19.92 14.19 13.98
N PRO A 58 19.27 13.99 15.14
CA PRO A 58 17.98 14.63 15.41
C PRO A 58 18.12 16.14 15.20
N PRO A 59 17.21 16.83 14.50
CA PRO A 59 17.20 18.28 14.51
C PRO A 59 16.89 18.76 15.93
N THR A 60 17.94 19.11 16.67
CA THR A 60 17.82 19.85 17.94
C THR A 60 17.67 21.33 17.58
N GLY A 61 16.44 21.73 17.29
CA GLY A 61 16.09 23.11 16.96
C GLY A 61 14.59 23.23 16.76
N GLY A 62 13.93 24.00 17.63
CA GLY A 62 12.49 24.26 17.55
C GLY A 62 12.10 24.83 16.19
N SER A 63 11.58 23.97 15.32
CA SER A 63 11.13 24.31 13.98
C SER A 63 9.64 24.61 14.06
N THR A 64 9.28 25.90 14.11
CA THR A 64 7.92 26.42 13.96
C THR A 64 7.44 26.26 12.50
N GLY A 65 7.61 25.07 11.91
CA GLY A 65 7.46 24.87 10.47
C GLY A 65 6.85 23.53 10.15
N THR A 66 5.89 23.51 9.23
CA THR A 66 5.26 22.30 8.69
C THR A 66 6.30 21.28 8.22
N VAL A 67 6.12 20.01 8.60
CA VAL A 67 6.97 18.89 8.13
C VAL A 67 6.14 17.98 7.23
N THR A 68 6.72 17.56 6.10
CA THR A 68 6.04 16.73 5.09
C THR A 68 6.87 15.47 4.77
N PRO A 69 6.85 14.44 5.63
CA PRO A 69 7.56 13.20 5.36
C PRO A 69 6.89 12.43 4.22
N THR A 70 7.68 11.96 3.24
CA THR A 70 7.23 11.23 2.05
C THR A 70 7.80 9.81 1.99
N GLY A 71 7.05 8.89 1.39
CA GLY A 71 7.59 7.58 0.97
C GLY A 71 7.69 6.53 2.07
N PHE A 72 6.91 6.63 3.14
CA PHE A 72 7.03 5.72 4.28
C PHE A 72 6.16 4.47 4.14
N ALA A 73 6.73 3.30 4.44
CA ALA A 73 6.03 2.03 4.36
C ALA A 73 5.22 1.72 5.64
N LEU A 74 4.33 0.73 5.56
CA LEU A 74 3.73 0.12 6.74
C LEU A 74 4.82 -0.46 7.66
N GLY A 75 4.64 -0.30 8.97
CA GLY A 75 5.58 -0.70 10.02
C GLY A 75 6.80 0.21 10.16
N GLN A 76 7.01 1.18 9.27
CA GLN A 76 8.13 2.11 9.36
C GLN A 76 7.81 3.26 10.31
N THR A 77 8.63 3.42 11.34
CA THR A 77 8.50 4.51 12.32
C THR A 77 9.17 5.79 11.83
N ILE A 78 8.50 6.92 12.05
CA ILE A 78 8.92 8.26 11.66
C ILE A 78 8.85 9.17 12.87
N GLN A 79 9.93 9.91 13.13
CA GLN A 79 9.90 11.01 14.10
C GLN A 79 9.63 12.33 13.36
N MET A 80 8.60 13.05 13.78
CA MET A 80 8.19 14.33 13.21
C MET A 80 7.99 15.32 14.36
N MET A 81 8.98 16.18 14.58
CA MET A 81 9.02 17.03 15.77
C MET A 81 8.95 16.17 17.05
N ASP A 82 7.99 16.42 17.93
CA ASP A 82 7.76 15.65 19.15
C ASP A 82 6.77 14.49 18.96
N VAL A 83 6.38 14.16 17.72
CA VAL A 83 5.45 13.07 17.42
C VAL A 83 6.18 11.95 16.69
N THR A 84 6.18 10.77 17.29
CA THR A 84 6.51 9.52 16.61
C THR A 84 5.25 8.96 15.95
N LEU A 85 5.29 8.64 14.66
CA LEU A 85 4.19 8.00 13.93
C LEU A 85 4.68 6.71 13.27
N THR A 86 3.90 5.64 13.39
CA THR A 86 4.14 4.37 12.71
C THR A 86 2.84 3.91 12.03
N PRO A 87 2.75 3.94 10.68
CA PRO A 87 1.60 3.38 9.98
C PRO A 87 1.56 1.87 10.22
N THR A 88 0.45 1.32 10.70
CA THR A 88 0.36 -0.10 11.11
C THR A 88 -0.43 -0.95 10.13
N ALA A 89 -1.49 -0.39 9.51
CA ALA A 89 -2.29 -1.11 8.52
C ALA A 89 -3.04 -0.16 7.58
N VAL A 90 -3.32 -0.61 6.36
CA VAL A 90 -4.36 0.00 5.52
C VAL A 90 -5.69 -0.61 5.94
N VAL A 91 -6.57 0.21 6.52
CA VAL A 91 -7.89 -0.21 7.02
C VAL A 91 -8.89 -0.31 5.87
N GLU A 92 -8.78 0.62 4.92
CA GLU A 92 -9.65 0.69 3.75
C GLU A 92 -8.89 1.33 2.59
N ASP A 93 -9.01 0.77 1.39
CA ASP A 93 -8.66 1.45 0.14
C ASP A 93 -9.80 1.24 -0.86
N SER A 94 -10.67 2.23 -0.96
CA SER A 94 -11.82 2.26 -1.85
C SER A 94 -11.58 3.17 -3.06
N ARG A 95 -10.34 3.61 -3.30
CA ARG A 95 -9.99 4.47 -4.44
C ARG A 95 -10.32 3.79 -5.76
N CYS A 96 -10.83 4.60 -6.68
CA CYS A 96 -11.23 4.19 -8.02
C CYS A 96 -10.05 3.68 -8.83
N PRO A 97 -10.04 2.43 -9.32
CA PRO A 97 -8.94 1.95 -10.15
C PRO A 97 -8.83 2.73 -11.47
N GLN A 98 -7.61 3.09 -11.85
CA GLN A 98 -7.29 3.68 -13.15
C GLN A 98 -7.00 2.60 -14.20
N GLY A 99 -7.16 2.95 -15.48
CA GLY A 99 -6.77 2.11 -16.61
C GLY A 99 -7.90 1.79 -17.61
N PRO A 100 -7.58 1.10 -18.72
CA PRO A 100 -8.57 0.72 -19.73
C PRO A 100 -9.63 -0.21 -19.12
N GLY A 101 -10.90 0.12 -19.35
CA GLY A 101 -12.02 -0.62 -18.76
C GLY A 101 -12.28 -0.29 -17.28
N SER A 102 -11.69 0.79 -16.74
CA SER A 102 -12.07 1.30 -15.42
C SER A 102 -13.57 1.63 -15.38
N VAL A 103 -14.25 1.19 -14.34
CA VAL A 103 -15.65 1.57 -14.10
C VAL A 103 -15.76 3.08 -13.87
N THR A 104 -16.82 3.71 -14.41
CA THR A 104 -17.14 5.10 -14.05
C THR A 104 -17.38 5.15 -12.55
N CYS A 105 -16.48 5.80 -11.82
CA CYS A 105 -16.61 5.87 -10.38
C CYS A 105 -17.78 6.76 -10.00
N VAL A 106 -18.76 6.16 -9.33
CA VAL A 106 -19.98 6.86 -8.88
C VAL A 106 -19.78 7.48 -7.49
N TRP A 107 -18.88 6.92 -6.69
CA TRP A 107 -18.63 7.32 -5.31
C TRP A 107 -17.20 7.82 -5.16
N GLU A 108 -17.00 8.83 -4.31
CA GLU A 108 -15.65 9.26 -3.92
C GLU A 108 -15.03 8.21 -3.00
N GLY A 109 -14.26 7.30 -3.59
CA GLY A 109 -13.41 6.37 -2.86
C GLY A 109 -12.32 7.08 -2.06
N THR A 110 -11.86 6.46 -0.97
CA THR A 110 -10.81 7.03 -0.10
C THR A 110 -9.81 5.97 0.35
N VAL A 111 -8.79 6.40 1.11
CA VAL A 111 -7.91 5.51 1.85
C VAL A 111 -7.98 5.85 3.32
N ARG A 112 -8.05 4.81 4.16
CA ARG A 112 -7.88 4.92 5.60
C ARG A 112 -6.70 4.08 6.06
N VAL A 113 -5.83 4.70 6.86
CA VAL A 113 -4.62 4.07 7.39
C VAL A 113 -4.65 4.16 8.91
N ALA A 114 -4.53 3.02 9.57
CA ALA A 114 -4.30 2.97 11.01
C ALA A 114 -2.84 3.31 11.28
N ALA A 115 -2.57 4.14 12.29
CA ALA A 115 -1.23 4.44 12.74
C ALA A 115 -1.14 4.47 14.26
N ARG A 116 0.00 4.03 14.77
CA ARG A 116 0.40 4.20 16.16
C ARG A 116 1.12 5.54 16.32
N LEU A 117 0.69 6.34 17.28
CA LEU A 117 1.33 7.60 17.64
C LEU A 117 1.89 7.56 19.06
N ARG A 118 2.96 8.31 19.26
CA ARG A 118 3.54 8.63 20.56
C ARG A 118 4.00 10.07 20.55
N GLN A 119 3.80 10.78 21.66
CA GLN A 119 4.37 12.11 21.83
C GLN A 119 5.50 12.08 22.86
N ASP A 120 6.65 12.67 22.53
CA ASP A 120 7.84 12.66 23.41
C ASP A 120 7.63 13.44 24.71
N THR A 121 6.66 14.35 24.75
CA THR A 121 6.29 15.12 25.95
C THR A 121 5.57 14.28 27.00
N TYR A 122 5.07 13.08 26.68
CA TYR A 122 4.52 12.19 27.70
C TYR A 122 5.66 11.61 28.54
N THR A 123 5.59 11.84 29.84
CA THR A 123 6.55 11.30 30.83
C THR A 123 6.45 9.77 30.97
N ASP A 124 5.41 9.14 30.44
CA ASP A 124 5.27 7.69 30.36
C ASP A 124 5.60 7.21 28.95
N ALA A 125 6.76 6.57 28.80
CA ALA A 125 7.27 6.05 27.54
C ALA A 125 6.42 4.91 26.93
N ASN A 126 5.37 4.47 27.62
CA ASN A 126 4.49 3.37 27.20
C ASN A 126 3.11 3.82 26.72
N PHE A 127 2.86 5.13 26.60
CA PHE A 127 1.59 5.60 26.06
C PHE A 127 1.61 5.56 24.53
N ASP A 128 0.87 4.62 23.95
CA ASP A 128 0.67 4.50 22.51
C ASP A 128 -0.80 4.76 22.18
N ASP A 129 -1.03 5.72 21.29
CA ASP A 129 -2.36 5.97 20.72
C ASP A 129 -2.49 5.29 19.35
N PHE A 130 -3.67 4.76 19.05
CA PHE A 130 -3.98 4.22 17.74
C PHE A 130 -5.09 5.04 17.10
N LEU A 131 -4.80 5.66 15.96
CA LEU A 131 -5.73 6.51 15.21
C LEU A 131 -5.82 6.08 13.76
N ASP A 132 -7.02 6.23 13.18
CA ASP A 132 -7.26 6.05 11.76
C ASP A 132 -7.20 7.39 11.05
N PHE A 133 -6.37 7.48 10.02
CA PHE A 133 -6.23 8.66 9.16
C PHE A 133 -6.90 8.42 7.83
N LYS A 134 -7.86 9.28 7.49
CA LYS A 134 -8.46 9.32 6.15
C LYS A 134 -7.68 10.26 5.26
N LEU A 135 -7.46 9.85 4.01
CA LEU A 135 -6.73 10.63 3.01
C LEU A 135 -7.35 12.03 2.83
N GLY A 136 -6.54 13.06 3.03
CA GLY A 136 -6.92 14.47 2.92
C GLY A 136 -7.56 15.09 4.17
N GLU A 137 -7.89 14.29 5.20
CA GLU A 137 -8.52 14.80 6.42
C GLU A 137 -7.50 15.06 7.52
N ALA A 138 -7.52 16.29 8.07
CA ALA A 138 -6.65 16.67 9.18
C ALA A 138 -7.18 16.12 10.50
N THR A 139 -6.33 15.42 11.24
CA THR A 139 -6.63 14.86 12.55
C THR A 139 -5.78 15.56 13.61
N ARG A 140 -6.40 16.01 14.70
CA ARG A 140 -5.71 16.68 15.80
C ARG A 140 -5.09 15.65 16.74
N TYR A 141 -3.80 15.80 17.04
CA TYR A 141 -3.07 15.01 18.04
C TYR A 141 -2.19 15.91 18.89
N GLY A 142 -2.51 16.05 20.18
CA GLY A 142 -1.82 17.00 21.06
C GLY A 142 -1.90 18.45 20.54
N ASN A 143 -0.74 19.04 20.23
CA ASN A 143 -0.60 20.39 19.66
C ASN A 143 -0.28 20.37 18.15
N TYR A 144 -0.68 19.31 17.45
CA TYR A 144 -0.38 19.10 16.04
C TYR A 144 -1.65 18.75 15.26
N MET A 145 -1.73 19.23 14.02
CA MET A 145 -2.61 18.70 12.98
C MET A 145 -1.79 17.77 12.09
N ILE A 146 -2.26 16.53 11.95
CA ILE A 146 -1.60 15.49 11.16
C ILE A 146 -2.55 15.08 10.05
N THR A 147 -2.08 15.11 8.81
CA THR A 147 -2.87 14.76 7.62
C THR A 147 -2.15 13.71 6.80
N LEU A 148 -2.85 12.63 6.44
CA LEU A 148 -2.41 11.73 5.37
C LEU A 148 -2.70 12.42 4.03
N VAL A 149 -1.67 12.83 3.30
CA VAL A 149 -1.85 13.58 2.03
C VAL A 149 -1.61 12.74 0.78
N SER A 150 -0.97 11.57 0.92
CA SER A 150 -0.79 10.65 -0.20
C SER A 150 -0.66 9.21 0.29
N ALA A 151 -1.22 8.30 -0.50
CA ALA A 151 -0.98 6.87 -0.43
C ALA A 151 -0.65 6.38 -1.84
N LEU A 152 0.50 5.76 -2.02
CA LEU A 152 0.93 5.14 -3.28
C LEU A 152 1.12 3.64 -3.07
N PRO A 153 0.97 2.80 -4.11
CA PRO A 153 0.51 3.15 -5.45
C PRO A 153 -0.98 3.53 -5.47
N TYR A 154 -1.42 4.16 -6.57
CA TYR A 154 -2.84 4.33 -6.86
C TYR A 154 -3.37 3.04 -7.51
N PRO A 155 -4.62 2.60 -7.22
CA PRO A 155 -5.12 1.34 -7.78
C PRO A 155 -5.22 1.37 -9.30
N ASN A 156 -4.84 0.26 -9.94
CA ASN A 156 -4.99 0.06 -11.38
C ASN A 156 -5.82 -1.22 -11.65
N VAL A 157 -6.60 -1.20 -12.74
CA VAL A 157 -7.40 -2.36 -13.16
C VAL A 157 -6.50 -3.59 -13.34
N GLY A 158 -6.94 -4.73 -12.79
CA GLY A 158 -6.21 -6.00 -12.89
C GLY A 158 -4.97 -6.11 -12.01
N THR A 159 -4.71 -5.12 -11.14
CA THR A 159 -3.58 -5.14 -10.20
C THR A 159 -4.06 -5.28 -8.76
N THR A 160 -3.35 -6.07 -7.97
CA THR A 160 -3.52 -6.15 -6.53
C THR A 160 -2.38 -5.42 -5.85
N ILE A 161 -2.69 -4.43 -5.02
CA ILE A 161 -1.70 -3.72 -4.19
C ILE A 161 -1.47 -4.56 -2.93
N ARG A 162 -0.21 -4.89 -2.63
CA ARG A 162 0.15 -5.54 -1.37
C ARG A 162 0.47 -4.50 -0.31
N ASP A 163 0.30 -4.87 0.95
CA ASP A 163 0.67 -4.04 2.11
C ASP A 163 2.12 -3.51 2.01
N SER A 164 3.04 -4.35 1.54
CA SER A 164 4.46 -3.99 1.33
C SER A 164 4.69 -2.91 0.27
N ASP A 165 3.74 -2.70 -0.63
CA ASP A 165 3.85 -1.78 -1.75
C ASP A 165 3.46 -0.36 -1.33
N TYR A 166 2.73 -0.22 -0.23
CA TYR A 166 2.22 1.08 0.20
C TYR A 166 3.32 2.04 0.63
N ARG A 167 3.19 3.29 0.19
CA ARG A 167 4.05 4.41 0.55
C ARG A 167 3.19 5.62 0.89
N PHE A 168 3.36 6.15 2.09
CA PHE A 168 2.54 7.24 2.61
C PHE A 168 3.31 8.55 2.65
N THR A 169 2.58 9.64 2.43
CA THR A 169 3.05 11.00 2.70
C THR A 169 2.16 11.65 3.73
N TRP A 170 2.78 12.27 4.72
CA TRP A 170 2.11 12.93 5.82
C TRP A 170 2.41 14.43 5.78
N VAL A 171 1.56 15.23 6.40
CA VAL A 171 1.81 16.64 6.71
C VAL A 171 1.54 16.83 8.19
N VAL A 172 2.49 17.45 8.90
CA VAL A 172 2.37 17.75 10.33
C VAL A 172 2.56 19.25 10.54
N ILE A 173 1.55 19.89 11.15
CA ILE A 173 1.52 21.34 11.38
C ILE A 173 1.31 21.58 12.89
N PRO A 174 2.18 22.35 13.56
CA PRO A 174 1.93 22.81 14.93
C PRO A 174 0.69 23.71 15.02
N THR A 175 -0.10 23.59 16.09
CA THR A 175 -1.30 24.40 16.34
C THR A 175 -1.12 25.48 17.41
N ASN A 176 0.12 25.74 17.84
CA ASN A 176 0.45 26.70 18.90
C ASN A 176 0.54 28.13 18.39
#